data_AF-A0A424YE92-F1
#
_entry.id   AF-A0A424YE92-F1
#
_cell.length_a   1.000
_cell.length_b   1.000
_cell.length_c   1.000
_cell.angle_alpha   90.00
_cell.angle_beta   90.00
_cell.angle_gamma   90.00
#
_symmetry.space_group_name_H-M   'P 1'
#
loop_
_entity.id
_entity.type
_entity.pdbx_description
1 polymer ?
#
loop_
_entity_poly.entity_id
_entity_poly.type
_entity_poly.pdbx_seq_one_letter_code
_entity_poly.pdbx_strand_id
1 'polypeptide(L)'
;MIKEHLKKMGNFPAEFFTTFRWREHLPSLLVVSAALLFLLAVWRIVYLVDVQGGLPQLASVRGLWWHAFRNRGPVEWMQWVFLSLTCLYAAALSGVYWEKKNRGAQVFWGLIAFSFLLMLIEDTGDPRHLMSYYGYNYLGISKMTIEGIFYLFIAAPIIYGFLRFWGVPFSFPQTRLYLITGGLLYALAASASVFRNQGDFYENLGDQLSLYLVEGAIPGFFFMDFALEETIELLAASLFFAGVLMYWRLMKKTRGKGS
;
A
#
# COMPACT_ATOMS: atom_id res chain seq x y z
N MET A 1 -24.01 16.67 2.73
CA MET A 1 -23.26 15.39 2.70
C MET A 1 -21.77 15.55 3.02
N ILE A 2 -20.98 16.35 2.28
CA ILE A 2 -19.53 16.49 2.53
C ILE A 2 -19.19 17.03 3.93
N LYS A 3 -19.86 18.09 4.39
CA LYS A 3 -19.65 18.66 5.74
C LYS A 3 -19.84 17.64 6.88
N GLU A 4 -20.79 16.71 6.72
CA GLU A 4 -21.05 15.67 7.72
C GLU A 4 -19.94 14.61 7.74
N HIS A 5 -19.41 14.23 6.57
CA HIS A 5 -18.26 13.33 6.47
C HIS A 5 -17.01 13.97 7.08
N LEU A 6 -16.75 15.25 6.80
CA LEU A 6 -15.61 15.97 7.40
C LEU A 6 -15.72 16.06 8.92
N LYS A 7 -16.92 16.31 9.46
CA LYS A 7 -17.15 16.30 10.92
C LYS A 7 -16.87 14.93 11.53
N LYS A 8 -17.32 13.84 10.87
CA LYS A 8 -17.03 12.46 11.29
C LYS A 8 -15.53 12.12 11.21
N MET A 9 -14.83 12.67 10.22
CA MET A 9 -13.37 12.53 10.10
C MET A 9 -12.61 13.30 11.18
N GLY A 10 -13.10 14.47 11.63
CA GLY A 10 -12.43 15.23 12.70
C GLY A 10 -12.41 14.52 14.06
N ASN A 11 -13.50 13.82 14.40
CA ASN A 11 -13.60 13.06 15.65
C ASN A 11 -12.90 11.69 15.59
N PHE A 12 -12.37 11.34 14.42
CA PHE A 12 -11.90 9.99 14.14
C PHE A 12 -10.76 9.54 15.06
N PRO A 13 -9.66 10.30 15.26
CA PRO A 13 -8.58 9.87 16.15
C PRO A 13 -9.08 9.65 17.59
N ALA A 14 -9.93 10.54 18.09
CA ALA A 14 -10.50 10.42 19.43
C ALA A 14 -11.35 9.14 19.58
N GLU A 15 -12.23 8.84 18.61
CA GLU A 15 -13.01 7.60 18.61
C GLU A 15 -12.12 6.34 18.54
N PHE A 16 -11.05 6.38 17.74
CA PHE A 16 -10.11 5.26 17.65
C PHE A 16 -9.42 5.01 18.99
N PHE A 17 -8.84 6.04 19.62
CA PHE A 17 -8.10 5.86 20.88
C PHE A 17 -9.02 5.53 22.07
N THR A 18 -10.25 6.04 22.09
CA THR A 18 -11.24 5.68 23.12
C THR A 18 -11.78 4.26 22.98
N THR A 19 -11.84 3.72 21.76
CA THR A 19 -12.27 2.32 21.50
C THR A 19 -11.10 1.34 21.41
N PHE A 20 -9.87 1.81 21.54
CA PHE A 20 -8.67 0.98 21.41
C PHE A 20 -8.61 -0.06 22.54
N ARG A 21 -8.59 -1.33 22.14
CA ARG A 21 -8.40 -2.46 23.05
C ARG A 21 -7.27 -3.31 22.53
N TRP A 22 -6.15 -3.36 23.25
CA TRP A 22 -4.93 -4.07 22.82
C TRP A 22 -5.22 -5.48 22.27
N ARG A 23 -6.03 -6.28 22.99
CA ARG A 23 -6.39 -7.65 22.57
C ARG A 23 -7.14 -7.73 21.24
N GLU A 24 -7.93 -6.71 20.91
CA GLU A 24 -8.67 -6.66 19.64
C GLU A 24 -7.72 -6.32 18.48
N HIS A 25 -6.80 -5.37 18.72
CA HIS A 25 -5.83 -4.89 17.74
C HIS A 25 -4.61 -5.81 17.55
N LEU A 26 -4.32 -6.69 18.52
CA LEU A 26 -3.07 -7.47 18.56
C LEU A 26 -2.72 -8.15 17.21
N PRO A 27 -3.60 -8.90 16.52
CA PRO A 27 -3.23 -9.51 15.23
C PRO A 27 -2.92 -8.52 14.12
N SER A 28 -3.63 -7.39 14.06
CA SER A 28 -3.35 -6.32 13.09
C SER A 28 -2.03 -5.62 13.41
N LEU A 29 -1.73 -5.42 14.70
CA LEU A 29 -0.44 -4.88 15.14
C LEU A 29 0.69 -5.85 14.84
N LEU A 30 0.48 -7.17 14.96
CA LEU A 30 1.48 -8.18 14.59
C LEU A 30 1.79 -8.16 13.09
N VAL A 31 0.78 -7.97 12.23
CA VAL A 31 0.98 -7.80 10.77
C VAL A 31 1.87 -6.59 10.49
N VAL A 32 1.51 -5.41 11.04
CA VAL A 32 2.28 -4.18 10.82
C VAL A 32 3.68 -4.28 11.43
N SER A 33 3.80 -4.86 12.62
CA SER A 33 5.10 -5.07 13.28
C SER A 33 5.98 -6.03 12.49
N ALA A 34 5.42 -7.08 11.89
CA ALA A 34 6.18 -8.00 11.05
C ALA A 34 6.75 -7.29 9.80
N ALA A 35 5.94 -6.46 9.13
CA ALA A 35 6.41 -5.65 7.99
C ALA A 35 7.50 -4.65 8.41
N LEU A 36 7.33 -3.96 9.54
CA LEU A 36 8.33 -3.03 10.07
C LEU A 36 9.63 -3.74 10.45
N LEU A 37 9.56 -4.87 11.16
CA LEU A 37 10.76 -5.63 11.54
C LEU A 37 11.48 -6.19 10.31
N PHE A 38 10.73 -6.64 9.30
CA PHE A 38 11.29 -7.06 8.02
C PHE A 38 12.03 -5.90 7.33
N LEU A 39 11.38 -4.73 7.20
CA LEU A 39 12.00 -3.54 6.62
C LEU A 39 13.23 -3.09 7.40
N LEU A 40 13.17 -3.06 8.73
CA LEU A 40 14.30 -2.73 9.60
C LEU A 40 15.47 -3.70 9.38
N ALA A 41 15.20 -5.00 9.24
CA ALA A 41 16.22 -5.99 8.95
C ALA A 41 16.84 -5.77 7.57
N VAL A 42 16.03 -5.57 6.52
CA VAL A 42 16.49 -5.30 5.16
C VAL A 42 17.36 -4.04 5.12
N TRP A 43 16.86 -2.92 5.64
CA TRP A 43 17.59 -1.66 5.71
C TRP A 43 18.88 -1.77 6.54
N ARG A 44 18.86 -2.52 7.65
CA ARG A 44 20.06 -2.76 8.44
C ARG A 44 21.12 -3.51 7.64
N ILE A 45 20.74 -4.53 6.90
CA ILE A 45 21.68 -5.28 6.06
C ILE A 45 22.22 -4.39 4.93
N VAL A 46 21.36 -3.63 4.25
CA VAL A 46 21.76 -2.65 3.22
C VAL A 46 22.76 -1.64 3.79
N TYR A 47 22.48 -1.05 4.94
CA TYR A 47 23.39 -0.11 5.58
C TYR A 47 24.76 -0.72 5.90
N LEU A 48 24.79 -1.95 6.44
CA LEU A 48 26.04 -2.64 6.74
C LEU A 48 26.86 -3.00 5.49
N VAL A 49 26.20 -3.38 4.39
CA VAL A 49 26.88 -3.81 3.16
C VAL A 49 27.26 -2.62 2.28
N ASP A 50 26.28 -1.78 1.94
CA ASP A 50 26.42 -0.76 0.90
C ASP A 50 26.97 0.57 1.44
N VAL A 51 26.68 0.92 2.71
CA VAL A 51 27.14 2.18 3.31
C VAL A 51 28.44 1.98 4.07
N GLN A 52 28.48 1.00 4.98
CA GLN A 52 29.67 0.75 5.81
C GLN A 52 30.74 -0.11 5.12
N GLY A 53 30.42 -0.76 3.99
CA GLY A 53 31.34 -1.67 3.31
C GLY A 53 31.73 -2.90 4.15
N GLY A 54 30.94 -3.26 5.16
CA GLY A 54 31.28 -4.28 6.15
C GLY A 54 31.20 -5.72 5.63
N LEU A 55 30.53 -5.95 4.49
CA LEU A 55 30.37 -7.26 3.86
C LEU A 55 30.68 -7.17 2.35
N PRO A 56 31.94 -6.90 1.96
CA PRO A 56 32.31 -6.66 0.56
C PRO A 56 32.01 -7.85 -0.35
N GLN A 57 31.98 -9.07 0.17
CA GLN A 57 31.58 -10.27 -0.57
C GLN A 57 30.11 -10.28 -1.01
N LEU A 58 29.25 -9.47 -0.38
CA LEU A 58 27.85 -9.30 -0.75
C LEU A 58 27.63 -8.05 -1.62
N ALA A 59 28.67 -7.23 -1.82
CA ALA A 59 28.58 -6.05 -2.65
C ALA A 59 28.42 -6.48 -4.12
N SER A 60 27.31 -6.07 -4.73
CA SER A 60 27.12 -6.20 -6.17
C SER A 60 27.60 -4.93 -6.88
N VAL A 61 27.75 -4.97 -8.21
CA VAL A 61 28.05 -3.78 -9.03
C VAL A 61 27.02 -2.65 -8.81
N ARG A 62 25.80 -2.98 -8.38
CA ARG A 62 24.72 -2.03 -8.09
C ARG A 62 24.37 -1.94 -6.60
N GLY A 63 25.15 -2.55 -5.71
CA GLY A 63 24.85 -2.67 -4.28
C GLY A 63 23.79 -3.75 -3.96
N LEU A 64 23.64 -4.06 -2.68
CA LEU A 64 22.63 -4.97 -2.15
C LEU A 64 21.23 -4.33 -2.14
N TRP A 65 21.14 -3.02 -1.95
CA TRP A 65 19.89 -2.26 -1.98
C TRP A 65 19.12 -2.52 -3.28
N TRP A 66 19.82 -2.59 -4.42
CA TRP A 66 19.20 -2.89 -5.71
C TRP A 66 18.56 -4.28 -5.69
N HIS A 67 19.19 -5.28 -5.09
CA HIS A 67 18.61 -6.63 -5.03
C HIS A 67 17.43 -6.71 -4.05
N ALA A 68 17.48 -5.95 -2.96
CA ALA A 68 16.46 -5.92 -1.93
C ALA A 68 15.17 -5.21 -2.41
N PHE A 69 15.33 -4.08 -3.11
CA PHE A 69 14.26 -3.15 -3.45
C PHE A 69 13.94 -3.05 -4.95
N ARG A 70 14.64 -3.75 -5.85
CA ARG A 70 14.23 -3.76 -7.28
C ARG A 70 12.87 -4.43 -7.47
N ASN A 71 12.31 -4.20 -8.65
CA ASN A 71 11.21 -5.01 -9.16
C ASN A 71 11.55 -6.51 -9.09
N ARG A 72 10.65 -7.29 -8.48
CA ARG A 72 10.69 -8.70 -8.10
C ARG A 72 11.76 -9.00 -7.05
N GLY A 73 12.08 -8.01 -6.21
CA GLY A 73 12.94 -8.15 -5.04
C GLY A 73 12.20 -8.67 -3.81
N PRO A 74 12.91 -9.03 -2.73
CA PRO A 74 12.31 -9.50 -1.48
C PRO A 74 11.27 -8.56 -0.87
N VAL A 75 11.46 -7.25 -0.99
CA VAL A 75 10.50 -6.26 -0.45
C VAL A 75 9.19 -6.33 -1.22
N GLU A 76 9.25 -6.34 -2.55
CA GLU A 76 8.08 -6.47 -3.41
C GLU A 76 7.38 -7.84 -3.24
N TRP A 77 8.13 -8.94 -3.05
CA TRP A 77 7.53 -10.24 -2.74
C TRP A 77 6.69 -10.20 -1.45
N MET A 78 7.17 -9.49 -0.43
CA MET A 78 6.41 -9.31 0.80
C MET A 78 5.16 -8.44 0.58
N GLN A 79 5.25 -7.41 -0.28
CA GLN A 79 4.08 -6.64 -0.70
C GLN A 79 3.05 -7.54 -1.39
N TRP A 80 3.46 -8.36 -2.36
CA TRP A 80 2.59 -9.29 -3.08
C TRP A 80 1.83 -10.22 -2.13
N VAL A 81 2.50 -10.69 -1.06
CA VAL A 81 1.85 -11.48 -0.01
C VAL A 81 0.72 -10.69 0.67
N PHE A 82 0.99 -9.45 1.11
CA PHE A 82 -0.03 -8.63 1.77
C PHE A 82 -1.15 -8.17 0.84
N LEU A 83 -0.84 -7.85 -0.42
CA LEU A 83 -1.84 -7.52 -1.44
C LEU A 83 -2.75 -8.72 -1.73
N SER A 84 -2.16 -9.91 -1.90
CA SER A 84 -2.89 -11.18 -2.10
C SER A 84 -3.80 -11.49 -0.92
N LEU A 85 -3.28 -11.38 0.30
CA LEU A 85 -4.08 -11.61 1.51
C LEU A 85 -5.21 -10.58 1.66
N THR A 86 -4.96 -9.32 1.32
CA THR A 86 -6.01 -8.28 1.31
C THR A 86 -7.10 -8.61 0.31
N CYS A 87 -6.74 -8.97 -0.92
CA CYS A 87 -7.67 -9.39 -1.97
C CYS A 87 -8.53 -10.58 -1.51
N LEU A 88 -7.90 -11.65 -0.99
CA LEU A 88 -8.60 -12.86 -0.54
C LEU A 88 -9.58 -12.57 0.61
N TYR A 89 -9.16 -11.80 1.61
CA TYR A 89 -10.05 -11.47 2.74
C TYR A 89 -11.18 -10.52 2.33
N ALA A 90 -10.91 -9.56 1.45
CA ALA A 90 -11.95 -8.69 0.90
C ALA A 90 -12.96 -9.49 0.06
N ALA A 91 -12.50 -10.42 -0.78
CA ALA A 91 -13.39 -11.31 -1.54
C ALA A 91 -14.24 -12.19 -0.61
N ALA A 92 -13.65 -12.75 0.45
CA ALA A 92 -14.37 -13.52 1.45
C ALA A 92 -15.42 -12.67 2.20
N LEU A 93 -15.09 -11.41 2.54
CA LEU A 93 -16.04 -10.46 3.12
C LEU A 93 -17.21 -10.19 2.18
N SER A 94 -16.93 -10.00 0.89
CA SER A 94 -17.96 -9.84 -0.14
C SER A 94 -18.92 -11.03 -0.16
N GLY A 95 -18.39 -12.27 -0.21
CA GLY A 95 -19.19 -13.49 -0.15
C GLY A 95 -20.04 -13.61 1.11
N VAL A 96 -19.49 -13.27 2.28
CA VAL A 96 -20.26 -13.26 3.53
C VAL A 96 -21.42 -12.26 3.48
N TYR A 97 -21.24 -11.09 2.88
CA TYR A 97 -22.30 -10.09 2.78
C TYR A 97 -23.33 -10.39 1.70
N TRP A 98 -22.96 -11.17 0.67
CA TRP A 98 -23.92 -11.76 -0.27
C TRP A 98 -24.92 -12.66 0.44
N GLU A 99 -24.46 -13.60 1.28
CA GLU A 99 -25.33 -14.49 2.07
C GLU A 99 -26.26 -13.70 3.00
N LYS A 100 -25.76 -12.60 3.58
CA LYS A 100 -26.54 -11.70 4.45
C LYS A 100 -27.52 -10.80 3.69
N LYS A 101 -27.59 -10.89 2.35
CA LYS A 101 -28.38 -10.00 1.48
C LYS A 101 -28.06 -8.51 1.67
N ASN A 102 -26.84 -8.19 2.12
CA ASN A 102 -26.38 -6.80 2.27
C ASN A 102 -25.57 -6.40 1.03
N ARG A 103 -26.29 -5.98 -0.03
CA ARG A 103 -25.70 -5.63 -1.33
C ARG A 103 -24.67 -4.49 -1.23
N GLY A 104 -24.89 -3.50 -0.35
CA GLY A 104 -23.96 -2.37 -0.20
C GLY A 104 -22.59 -2.81 0.32
N ALA A 105 -22.57 -3.62 1.38
CA ALA A 105 -21.33 -4.15 1.92
C ALA A 105 -20.65 -5.16 0.99
N GLN A 106 -21.45 -6.00 0.32
CA GLN A 106 -20.94 -6.93 -0.69
C GLN A 106 -20.20 -6.18 -1.82
N VAL A 107 -20.85 -5.20 -2.43
CA VAL A 107 -20.25 -4.43 -3.55
C VAL A 107 -19.00 -3.70 -3.07
N PHE A 108 -19.02 -3.06 -1.89
CA PHE A 108 -17.85 -2.41 -1.34
C PHE A 108 -16.65 -3.37 -1.25
N TRP A 109 -16.81 -4.51 -0.58
CA TRP A 109 -15.72 -5.47 -0.40
C TRP A 109 -15.29 -6.13 -1.72
N GLY A 110 -16.22 -6.31 -2.67
CA GLY A 110 -15.91 -6.74 -4.03
C GLY A 110 -15.04 -5.74 -4.80
N LEU A 111 -15.30 -4.43 -4.67
CA LEU A 111 -14.48 -3.38 -5.27
C LEU A 111 -13.08 -3.34 -4.67
N ILE A 112 -12.95 -3.50 -3.34
CA ILE A 112 -11.64 -3.61 -2.68
C ILE A 112 -10.89 -4.83 -3.24
N ALA A 113 -11.51 -6.00 -3.28
CA ALA A 113 -10.87 -7.20 -3.82
C ALA A 113 -10.41 -7.01 -5.28
N PHE A 114 -11.27 -6.41 -6.12
CA PHE A 114 -10.95 -6.12 -7.51
C PHE A 114 -9.77 -5.15 -7.67
N SER A 115 -9.74 -4.04 -6.93
CA SER A 115 -8.60 -3.10 -6.97
C SER A 115 -7.28 -3.76 -6.56
N PHE A 116 -7.28 -4.54 -5.48
CA PHE A 116 -6.06 -5.22 -5.02
C PHE A 116 -5.60 -6.34 -5.97
N LEU A 117 -6.54 -6.99 -6.66
CA LEU A 117 -6.21 -7.93 -7.74
C LEU A 117 -5.52 -7.20 -8.90
N LEU A 118 -6.02 -6.02 -9.30
CA LEU A 118 -5.40 -5.23 -10.35
C LEU A 118 -4.01 -4.72 -9.96
N MET A 119 -3.81 -4.30 -8.71
CA MET A 119 -2.48 -3.96 -8.17
C MET A 119 -1.52 -5.15 -8.29
N LEU A 120 -1.94 -6.33 -7.83
CA LEU A 120 -1.11 -7.54 -7.93
C LEU A 120 -0.75 -7.91 -9.38
N ILE A 121 -1.70 -7.74 -10.32
CA ILE A 121 -1.43 -7.93 -11.76
C ILE A 121 -0.45 -6.88 -12.28
N GLU A 122 -0.52 -5.65 -11.79
CA GLU A 122 0.42 -4.59 -12.17
C GLU A 122 1.84 -4.93 -11.72
N ASP A 123 2.03 -5.17 -10.43
CA ASP A 123 3.34 -5.45 -9.83
C ASP A 123 4.00 -6.70 -10.46
N THR A 124 3.23 -7.78 -10.65
CA THR A 124 3.79 -9.04 -11.16
C THR A 124 4.04 -9.03 -12.68
N GLY A 125 3.11 -8.45 -13.45
CA GLY A 125 3.07 -8.53 -14.90
C GLY A 125 3.65 -7.32 -15.63
N ASP A 126 3.82 -6.20 -14.93
CA ASP A 126 4.22 -4.90 -15.48
C ASP A 126 3.45 -4.44 -16.75
N PRO A 127 2.11 -4.57 -16.80
CA PRO A 127 1.31 -4.11 -17.93
C PRO A 127 1.38 -2.59 -18.12
N ARG A 128 1.63 -1.83 -17.05
CA ARG A 128 1.70 -0.36 -17.09
C ARG A 128 2.85 0.11 -17.97
N HIS A 129 4.08 -0.37 -17.76
CA HIS A 129 5.21 0.05 -18.58
C HIS A 129 5.07 -0.45 -20.02
N LEU A 130 4.47 -1.62 -20.23
CA LEU A 130 4.13 -2.13 -21.56
C LEU A 130 3.15 -1.20 -22.30
N MET A 131 2.03 -0.86 -21.67
CA MET A 131 1.04 0.06 -22.24
C MET A 131 1.64 1.43 -22.51
N SER A 132 2.48 1.93 -21.60
CA SER A 132 3.14 3.23 -21.74
C SER A 132 4.15 3.25 -22.89
N TYR A 133 4.88 2.15 -23.09
CA TYR A 133 5.77 1.98 -24.23
C TYR A 133 4.99 2.00 -25.56
N TYR A 134 3.91 1.23 -25.67
CA TYR A 134 3.13 1.16 -26.91
C TYR A 134 2.38 2.47 -27.18
N GLY A 135 1.71 3.04 -26.19
CA GLY A 135 0.97 4.29 -26.39
C GLY A 135 1.89 5.47 -26.72
N TYR A 136 3.10 5.51 -26.17
CA TYR A 136 4.09 6.50 -26.56
C TYR A 136 4.59 6.31 -27.99
N ASN A 137 5.10 5.12 -28.33
CA ASN A 137 5.76 4.89 -29.61
C ASN A 137 4.79 4.80 -30.81
N TYR A 138 3.54 4.38 -30.59
CA TYR A 138 2.57 4.16 -31.68
C TYR A 138 1.43 5.18 -31.72
N LEU A 139 1.07 5.78 -30.59
CA LEU A 139 -0.04 6.74 -30.51
C LEU A 139 0.43 8.17 -30.19
N GLY A 140 1.71 8.38 -29.88
CA GLY A 140 2.25 9.68 -29.49
C GLY A 140 1.70 10.21 -28.16
N ILE A 141 1.09 9.35 -27.33
CA ILE A 141 0.54 9.74 -26.04
C ILE A 141 1.67 9.75 -25.00
N SER A 142 1.73 10.79 -24.18
CA SER A 142 2.77 10.87 -23.14
C SER A 142 2.69 9.68 -22.17
N LYS A 143 3.84 9.14 -21.75
CA LYS A 143 3.91 8.06 -20.76
C LYS A 143 3.17 8.43 -19.48
N MET A 144 3.37 9.66 -18.99
CA MET A 144 2.68 10.18 -17.81
C MET A 144 1.16 10.10 -17.92
N THR A 145 0.59 10.42 -19.09
CA THR A 145 -0.86 10.30 -19.32
C THR A 145 -1.33 8.85 -19.24
N ILE A 146 -0.58 7.91 -19.85
CA ILE A 146 -0.95 6.48 -19.86
C ILE A 146 -0.84 5.89 -18.46
N GLU A 147 0.27 6.12 -17.76
CA GLU A 147 0.48 5.66 -16.38
C GLU A 147 -0.54 6.26 -15.43
N GLY A 148 -0.85 7.56 -15.56
CA GLY A 148 -1.88 8.23 -14.76
C GLY A 148 -3.28 7.66 -14.97
N ILE A 149 -3.67 7.36 -16.22
CA ILE A 149 -4.94 6.70 -16.52
C ILE A 149 -4.96 5.29 -15.93
N PHE A 150 -3.85 4.56 -16.02
CA PHE A 150 -3.71 3.21 -15.48
C PHE A 150 -3.88 3.20 -13.96
N TYR A 151 -3.19 4.08 -13.24
CA TYR A 151 -3.35 4.22 -11.80
C TYR A 151 -4.75 4.68 -11.40
N LEU A 152 -5.36 5.59 -12.17
CA LEU A 152 -6.76 5.98 -11.95
C LEU A 152 -7.71 4.80 -12.12
N PHE A 153 -7.48 3.92 -13.10
CA PHE A 153 -8.29 2.71 -13.30
C PHE A 153 -8.20 1.75 -12.11
N ILE A 154 -7.01 1.59 -11.52
CA ILE A 154 -6.82 0.78 -10.30
C ILE A 154 -7.46 1.44 -9.07
N ALA A 155 -7.29 2.76 -8.91
CA ALA A 155 -7.72 3.50 -7.74
C ALA A 155 -9.21 3.86 -7.75
N ALA A 156 -9.84 4.01 -8.91
CA ALA A 156 -11.22 4.44 -9.03
C ALA A 156 -12.22 3.50 -8.33
N PRO A 157 -12.15 2.16 -8.44
CA PRO A 157 -13.06 1.25 -7.74
C PRO A 157 -12.99 1.39 -6.21
N ILE A 158 -11.79 1.49 -5.63
CA ILE A 158 -11.60 1.67 -4.19
C ILE A 158 -12.07 3.05 -3.72
N ILE A 159 -11.73 4.13 -4.45
CA ILE A 159 -12.19 5.50 -4.15
C ILE A 159 -13.72 5.57 -4.21
N TYR A 160 -14.31 5.06 -5.30
CA TYR A 160 -15.77 4.96 -5.44
C TYR A 160 -16.39 4.17 -4.29
N GLY A 161 -15.78 3.03 -3.93
CA GLY A 161 -16.19 2.20 -2.81
C GLY A 161 -16.26 2.98 -1.49
N PHE A 162 -15.19 3.69 -1.14
CA PHE A 162 -15.13 4.50 0.08
C PHE A 162 -16.12 5.67 0.05
N LEU A 163 -16.29 6.36 -1.09
CA LEU A 163 -17.21 7.49 -1.20
C LEU A 163 -18.68 7.05 -1.15
N ARG A 164 -19.04 5.98 -1.87
CA ARG A 164 -20.42 5.52 -1.99
C ARG A 164 -20.88 4.71 -0.78
N PHE A 165 -19.99 3.90 -0.22
CA PHE A 165 -20.27 2.95 0.85
C PHE A 165 -19.49 3.27 2.13
N TRP A 166 -19.20 4.54 2.40
CA TRP A 166 -18.45 5.00 3.57
C TRP A 166 -18.84 4.31 4.89
N GLY A 167 -20.14 4.09 5.12
CA GLY A 167 -20.62 3.41 6.33
C GLY A 167 -20.15 1.96 6.51
N VAL A 168 -19.71 1.29 5.43
CA VAL A 168 -19.29 -0.12 5.45
C VAL A 168 -17.91 -0.31 6.09
N PRO A 169 -16.79 0.22 5.56
CA PRO A 169 -15.47 0.03 6.17
C PRO A 169 -15.35 0.68 7.54
N PHE A 170 -16.18 1.70 7.81
CA PHE A 170 -16.13 2.50 9.03
C PHE A 170 -17.20 2.14 10.06
N SER A 171 -17.95 1.05 9.85
CA SER A 171 -18.86 0.49 10.85
C SER A 171 -18.14 0.06 12.13
N PHE A 172 -16.84 -0.22 12.04
CA PHE A 172 -15.96 -0.51 13.18
C PHE A 172 -14.92 0.63 13.33
N PRO A 173 -14.99 1.45 14.40
CA PRO A 173 -14.01 2.52 14.65
C PRO A 173 -12.56 2.06 14.70
N GLN A 174 -12.33 0.79 15.05
CA GLN A 174 -11.00 0.22 15.14
C GLN A 174 -10.34 0.15 13.75
N THR A 175 -11.06 -0.21 12.69
CA THR A 175 -10.46 -0.56 11.38
C THR A 175 -9.95 0.66 10.63
N ARG A 176 -10.51 1.83 10.94
CA ARG A 176 -10.42 2.99 10.08
C ARG A 176 -8.99 3.54 9.98
N LEU A 177 -8.21 3.54 11.08
CA LEU A 177 -6.86 4.11 11.08
C LEU A 177 -5.96 3.36 10.10
N TYR A 178 -6.05 2.03 10.13
CA TYR A 178 -5.28 1.17 9.25
C TYR A 178 -5.66 1.38 7.78
N LEU A 179 -6.96 1.41 7.45
CA LEU A 179 -7.43 1.59 6.07
C LEU A 179 -7.12 2.98 5.52
N ILE A 180 -7.30 4.04 6.32
CA ILE A 180 -7.02 5.42 5.90
C ILE A 180 -5.52 5.61 5.73
N THR A 181 -4.72 5.20 6.72
CA THR A 181 -3.26 5.37 6.65
C THR A 181 -2.67 4.55 5.52
N GLY A 182 -3.10 3.29 5.35
CA GLY A 182 -2.71 2.46 4.21
C GLY A 182 -3.06 3.11 2.88
N GLY A 183 -4.29 3.64 2.75
CA GLY A 183 -4.73 4.35 1.54
C GLY A 183 -3.93 5.61 1.24
N LEU A 184 -3.60 6.40 2.26
CA LEU A 184 -2.79 7.60 2.11
C LEU A 184 -1.35 7.27 1.70
N LEU A 185 -0.75 6.23 2.29
CA LEU A 185 0.60 5.79 1.90
C LEU A 185 0.64 5.26 0.47
N TYR A 186 -0.35 4.46 0.06
CA TYR A 186 -0.43 3.98 -1.33
C TYR A 186 -0.65 5.13 -2.31
N ALA A 187 -1.52 6.10 -1.97
CA ALA A 187 -1.72 7.28 -2.79
C ALA A 187 -0.44 8.13 -2.89
N LEU A 188 0.35 8.22 -1.82
CA LEU A 188 1.64 8.89 -1.82
C LEU A 188 2.64 8.18 -2.76
N ALA A 189 2.78 6.85 -2.67
CA ALA A 189 3.66 6.07 -3.55
C ALA A 189 3.24 6.20 -5.02
N ALA A 190 1.97 5.96 -5.34
CA ALA A 190 1.46 6.09 -6.71
C ALA A 190 1.63 7.52 -7.27
N SER A 191 1.42 8.55 -6.44
CA SER A 191 1.66 9.93 -6.85
C SER A 191 3.14 10.20 -7.11
N ALA A 192 4.03 9.70 -6.24
CA ALA A 192 5.47 9.81 -6.41
C ALA A 192 5.90 9.20 -7.76
N SER A 193 5.39 8.01 -8.09
CA SER A 193 5.64 7.29 -9.35
C SER A 193 5.15 8.07 -10.58
N VAL A 194 3.93 8.64 -10.54
CA VAL A 194 3.39 9.47 -11.65
C VAL A 194 4.22 10.73 -11.89
N PHE A 195 4.72 11.36 -10.81
CA PHE A 195 5.47 12.61 -10.89
C PHE A 195 6.99 12.44 -10.97
N ARG A 196 7.52 11.20 -11.02
CA ARG A 196 8.96 10.92 -10.98
C ARG A 196 9.78 11.56 -12.11
N ASN A 197 9.14 11.81 -13.25
CA ASN A 197 9.77 12.44 -14.42
C ASN A 197 9.55 13.97 -14.50
N GLN A 198 8.94 14.60 -13.49
CA GLN A 198 8.62 16.02 -13.52
C GLN A 198 9.72 16.87 -12.89
N GLY A 199 10.55 17.50 -13.73
CA GLY A 199 11.40 18.65 -13.40
C GLY A 199 12.43 18.41 -12.31
N ASP A 200 13.29 17.40 -12.46
CA ASP A 200 14.39 16.98 -11.58
C ASP A 200 14.06 16.87 -10.08
N PHE A 201 12.80 17.06 -9.68
CA PHE A 201 12.37 17.12 -8.30
C PHE A 201 12.64 15.80 -7.60
N TYR A 202 12.33 14.70 -8.29
CA TYR A 202 12.48 13.35 -7.77
C TYR A 202 13.95 13.00 -7.49
N GLU A 203 14.84 13.36 -8.42
CA GLU A 203 16.29 13.18 -8.26
C GLU A 203 16.86 14.09 -7.17
N ASN A 204 16.53 15.39 -7.18
CA ASN A 204 17.01 16.36 -6.18
C ASN A 204 16.57 16.02 -4.75
N LEU A 205 15.30 15.65 -4.56
CA LEU A 205 14.80 15.21 -3.26
C LEU A 205 15.48 13.89 -2.85
N GLY A 206 15.64 12.98 -3.79
CA GLY A 206 16.31 11.71 -3.58
C GLY A 206 17.76 11.87 -3.17
N ASP A 207 18.52 12.78 -3.78
CA ASP A 207 19.92 13.03 -3.44
C ASP A 207 20.04 13.60 -2.03
N GLN A 208 19.16 14.51 -1.64
CA GLN A 208 19.11 15.05 -0.27
C GLN A 208 18.80 13.97 0.76
N LEU A 209 17.79 13.14 0.49
CA LEU A 209 17.40 12.06 1.39
C LEU A 209 18.46 10.96 1.45
N SER A 210 19.06 10.60 0.32
CA SER A 210 20.13 9.62 0.25
C SER A 210 21.37 10.10 1.01
N LEU A 211 21.77 11.36 0.83
CA LEU A 211 22.87 11.95 1.60
C LEU A 211 22.60 11.91 3.10
N TYR A 212 21.38 12.25 3.53
CA TYR A 212 21.01 12.29 4.95
C TYR A 212 20.86 10.91 5.59
N LEU A 213 20.30 9.93 4.88
CA LEU A 213 19.93 8.62 5.44
C LEU A 213 20.98 7.54 5.20
N VAL A 214 21.70 7.60 4.08
CA VAL A 214 22.63 6.55 3.64
C VAL A 214 23.94 7.13 3.07
N GLU A 215 24.31 8.35 3.46
CA GLU A 215 25.59 8.98 3.12
C GLU A 215 25.85 9.09 1.60
N GLY A 216 24.79 9.12 0.79
CA GLY A 216 24.88 9.19 -0.66
C GLY A 216 25.23 7.87 -1.34
N ALA A 217 25.21 6.75 -0.61
CA ALA A 217 25.56 5.43 -1.15
C ALA A 217 24.60 4.94 -2.26
N ILE A 218 23.38 5.49 -2.30
CA ILE A 218 22.36 5.16 -3.31
C ILE A 218 22.09 6.43 -4.13
N PRO A 219 22.18 6.44 -5.46
CA PRO A 219 21.87 7.64 -6.24
C PRO A 219 20.43 8.09 -6.02
N GLY A 220 20.17 9.40 -5.96
CA GLY A 220 18.91 9.95 -5.47
C GLY A 220 17.67 9.43 -6.18
N PHE A 221 17.69 9.41 -7.52
CA PHE A 221 16.59 8.84 -8.30
C PHE A 221 16.26 7.40 -7.86
N PHE A 222 17.28 6.54 -7.71
CA PHE A 222 17.08 5.16 -7.33
C PHE A 222 16.71 4.98 -5.85
N PHE A 223 17.21 5.86 -4.98
CA PHE A 223 16.80 5.88 -3.58
C PHE A 223 15.30 6.11 -3.46
N MET A 224 14.76 7.02 -4.27
CA MET A 224 13.33 7.30 -4.30
C MET A 224 12.54 6.15 -4.97
N ASP A 225 12.89 5.77 -6.20
CA ASP A 225 12.12 4.85 -7.07
C ASP A 225 12.10 3.42 -6.52
N PHE A 226 13.20 2.98 -5.91
CA PHE A 226 13.31 1.63 -5.37
C PHE A 226 13.24 1.63 -3.86
N ALA A 227 14.14 2.31 -3.17
CA ALA A 227 14.27 2.07 -1.73
C ALA A 227 13.10 2.68 -0.93
N LEU A 228 12.73 3.93 -1.21
CA LEU A 228 11.69 4.65 -0.49
C LEU A 228 10.28 4.23 -0.94
N GLU A 229 10.01 4.21 -2.25
CA GLU A 229 8.70 3.86 -2.82
C GLU A 229 8.27 2.45 -2.34
N GLU A 230 9.12 1.45 -2.52
CA GLU A 230 8.85 0.06 -2.10
C GLU A 230 8.68 -0.09 -0.57
N THR A 231 9.40 0.72 0.21
CA THR A 231 9.22 0.76 1.67
C THR A 231 7.83 1.29 2.02
N ILE A 232 7.41 2.38 1.37
CA ILE A 232 6.09 3.00 1.59
C ILE A 232 4.98 2.05 1.14
N GLU A 233 5.14 1.40 -0.01
CA GLU A 233 4.16 0.45 -0.55
C GLU A 233 4.01 -0.79 0.33
N LEU A 234 5.09 -1.34 0.89
CA LEU A 234 5.02 -2.44 1.85
C LEU A 234 4.30 -2.04 3.14
N LEU A 235 4.56 -0.85 3.65
CA LEU A 235 3.82 -0.32 4.80
C LEU A 235 2.35 -0.10 4.45
N ALA A 236 2.04 0.42 3.27
CA ALA A 236 0.67 0.62 2.80
C ALA A 236 -0.09 -0.71 2.69
N ALA A 237 0.49 -1.71 2.02
CA ALA A 237 -0.09 -3.03 1.83
C ALA A 237 -0.32 -3.75 3.17
N SER A 238 0.65 -3.70 4.09
CA SER A 238 0.50 -4.31 5.42
C SER A 238 -0.56 -3.61 6.28
N LEU A 239 -0.68 -2.28 6.23
CA LEU A 239 -1.74 -1.53 6.91
C LEU A 239 -3.11 -1.83 6.34
N PHE A 240 -3.26 -1.90 5.02
CA PHE A 240 -4.51 -2.30 4.40
C PHE A 240 -4.92 -3.70 4.83
N PHE A 241 -4.00 -4.67 4.75
CA PHE A 241 -4.28 -6.03 5.21
C PHE A 241 -4.67 -6.06 6.69
N ALA A 242 -3.94 -5.33 7.55
CA ALA A 242 -4.24 -5.22 8.97
C ALA A 242 -5.66 -4.66 9.23
N GLY A 243 -6.08 -3.68 8.44
CA GLY A 243 -7.44 -3.11 8.48
C GLY A 243 -8.52 -4.11 8.06
N VAL A 244 -8.32 -4.82 6.94
CA VAL A 244 -9.25 -5.83 6.43
C VAL A 244 -9.35 -7.03 7.39
N LEU A 245 -8.21 -7.51 7.90
CA LEU A 245 -8.14 -8.58 8.89
C LEU A 245 -8.91 -8.23 10.16
N MET A 246 -8.74 -7.01 10.67
CA MET A 246 -9.48 -6.57 11.84
C MET A 246 -10.98 -6.50 11.58
N TYR A 247 -11.38 -5.97 10.41
CA TYR A 247 -12.77 -5.90 10.01
C TYR A 247 -13.41 -7.29 10.02
N TRP A 248 -12.75 -8.26 9.40
CA TRP A 248 -13.18 -9.66 9.37
C TRP A 248 -13.39 -10.24 10.77
N ARG A 249 -12.43 -10.03 11.68
CA ARG A 249 -12.49 -10.54 13.06
C ARG A 249 -13.63 -9.90 13.86
N LEU A 250 -13.81 -8.59 13.75
CA LEU A 250 -14.90 -7.88 14.44
C LEU A 250 -16.27 -8.31 13.90
N MET A 251 -16.40 -8.48 12.58
CA MET A 251 -17.63 -8.99 11.95
C MET A 251 -17.97 -10.42 12.41
N LYS A 252 -16.99 -11.30 12.58
CA LYS A 252 -17.21 -12.65 13.14
C LYS A 252 -17.66 -12.59 14.61
N LYS A 253 -17.06 -11.71 15.42
CA LYS A 253 -17.41 -11.54 16.83
C LYS A 253 -18.83 -11.02 17.03
N THR A 254 -19.33 -10.16 16.14
CA THR A 254 -20.73 -9.68 16.22
C THR A 254 -21.74 -10.75 15.79
N ARG A 255 -21.39 -11.67 14.87
CA ARG A 255 -22.23 -12.82 14.51
C ARG A 255 -22.49 -13.75 15.69
N GLY A 256 -21.45 -14.11 16.45
CA GLY A 256 -21.57 -15.07 17.56
C GLY A 256 -22.34 -14.57 18.79
N LYS A 257 -22.82 -13.31 18.79
CA LYS A 257 -23.65 -12.75 19.86
C LYS A 257 -25.14 -12.71 19.50
N GLY A 258 -25.50 -13.01 18.25
CA GLY A 258 -26.87 -12.91 17.74
C GLY A 258 -27.50 -14.26 17.40
N SER A 259 -26.88 -15.36 17.80
CA SER A 259 -27.37 -16.75 17.73
C SER A 259 -27.44 -17.33 19.12
#